data_AF-G3JUS6-F1
#
_entry.id   AF-G3JUS6-F1
#
_cell.length_a   1.000
_cell.length_b   1.000
_cell.length_c   1.000
_cell.angle_alpha   90.00
_cell.angle_beta   90.00
_cell.angle_gamma   90.00
#
_symmetry.space_group_name_H-M   'P 1'
#
loop_
_entity.id
_entity.type
_entity.pdbx_description
1 polymer ?
#
loop_
_entity_poly.entity_id
_entity_poly.type
_entity_poly.pdbx_seq_one_letter_code
_entity_poly.pdbx_strand_id
1 'polypeptide(L)'
;MEFLGASISASAEESHYEVCLVNERHTVPQVVALTQGAINYNLRALFFLNKDLKTINVTRGGKYIRATTKAGQISIADGIKENNIVFYHCFFVSGEAKLPSHTGVDLSGWELVFPVEVGKMKLGSGPTRDRLVQELNRPGDFDILALFLDFTTRDNVTFSYALQTQEPQKVSPGTDAFAPTGILNVHTYPYKEPKTGTTVYGLTTAGDRNVLLFILGSTAVAKPATSLSWKGNLAMAGSDGTLGISYDIMWDRFLLRKDLALLNDVNVVMSSYMRINYFKLLPDEKVGFRPDFSFDYGINQSEAHGDDSYAWPLNDKASWFWRLRKTETKTASCAEKWFGTLEVASTNIVQCNGNTRFEWDMNIASKDGKIEYAFVRMIFGVRWTLNFAFHVDDDGKLYATVDLPEESYVVDGYIKSFKNFDGKEIADDLKQAIRKTKDEFLPVFRKGCLPRLNKDIARVHQFALPGHGTFLYKNPIWGIHGDLLVDLKYLQ
;
A
#
# COMPACT_ATOMS: atom_id res chain seq x y z
N MET A 1 27.47 -18.61 5.98
CA MET A 1 26.97 -18.32 4.63
C MET A 1 26.36 -16.93 4.72
N GLU A 2 27.19 -15.91 4.54
CA GLU A 2 26.75 -14.52 4.49
C GLU A 2 26.10 -14.30 3.12
N PHE A 3 24.81 -13.98 3.12
CA PHE A 3 24.13 -13.46 1.94
C PHE A 3 24.65 -12.04 1.69
N LEU A 4 25.68 -11.93 0.85
CA LEU A 4 26.07 -10.66 0.24
C LEU A 4 24.96 -10.27 -0.74
N GLY A 5 24.03 -9.43 -0.27
CA GLY A 5 23.03 -8.80 -1.11
C GLY A 5 23.71 -7.95 -2.18
N ALA A 6 23.51 -8.30 -3.45
CA ALA A 6 23.92 -7.47 -4.56
C ALA A 6 23.17 -6.13 -4.46
N SER A 7 23.89 -5.03 -4.22
CA SER A 7 23.31 -3.70 -4.33
C SER A 7 23.02 -3.43 -5.80
N ILE A 8 21.76 -3.61 -6.18
CA ILE A 8 21.25 -3.15 -7.48
C ILE A 8 21.39 -1.63 -7.45
N SER A 9 22.23 -1.07 -8.33
CA SER A 9 22.36 0.38 -8.46
C SER A 9 21.04 0.91 -9.03
N ALA A 10 20.29 1.56 -8.16
CA ALA A 10 19.02 2.17 -8.45
C ALA A 10 19.06 3.04 -9.72
N SER A 11 18.18 2.77 -10.70
CA SER A 11 18.06 3.62 -11.88
C SER A 11 17.36 4.95 -11.51
N ALA A 12 17.56 6.01 -12.30
CA ALA A 12 16.96 7.33 -12.04
C ALA A 12 15.41 7.34 -12.03
N GLU A 13 14.74 6.24 -12.36
CA GLU A 13 13.30 6.05 -12.21
C GLU A 13 12.87 5.74 -10.77
N GLU A 14 13.79 5.55 -9.82
CA GLU A 14 13.48 5.10 -8.46
C GLU A 14 13.05 6.21 -7.47
N SER A 15 13.07 7.49 -7.88
CA SER A 15 12.71 8.61 -6.98
C SER A 15 11.25 8.64 -6.50
N HIS A 16 10.36 7.85 -7.11
CA HIS A 16 8.95 7.73 -6.67
C HIS A 16 8.78 6.81 -5.46
N TYR A 17 9.72 5.89 -5.24
CA TYR A 17 9.71 5.00 -4.08
C TYR A 17 10.11 5.69 -2.77
N GLU A 18 10.67 6.90 -2.83
CA GLU A 18 11.17 7.64 -1.68
C GLU A 18 10.08 8.45 -0.95
N VAL A 19 8.90 8.60 -1.56
CA VAL A 19 7.79 9.36 -0.97
C VAL A 19 7.46 8.83 0.42
N CYS A 20 7.31 9.76 1.36
CA CYS A 20 6.98 9.47 2.75
C CYS A 20 5.80 10.35 3.18
N LEU A 21 4.66 9.74 3.45
CA LEU A 21 3.47 10.43 3.95
C LEU A 21 3.56 10.73 5.44
N VAL A 22 4.64 10.32 6.10
CA VAL A 22 4.93 10.62 7.50
C VAL A 22 5.95 11.76 7.61
N ASN A 23 5.58 12.83 8.32
CA ASN A 23 6.51 13.86 8.75
C ASN A 23 7.00 13.58 10.19
N GLU A 24 7.92 14.38 10.73
CA GLU A 24 8.55 14.11 12.03
C GLU A 24 7.58 13.94 13.21
N ARG A 25 6.33 14.43 13.09
CA ARG A 25 5.34 14.42 14.19
C ARG A 25 3.94 14.00 13.79
N HIS A 26 3.63 13.90 12.50
CA HIS A 26 2.28 13.77 11.98
C HIS A 26 2.25 12.94 10.69
N THR A 27 1.17 12.19 10.49
CA THR A 27 0.92 11.41 9.28
C THR A 27 -0.05 12.16 8.37
N VAL A 28 0.29 12.28 7.09
CA VAL A 28 -0.64 12.65 6.02
C VAL A 28 -1.42 11.39 5.66
N PRO A 29 -2.72 11.28 5.97
CA PRO A 29 -3.40 9.99 5.90
C PRO A 29 -3.50 9.45 4.47
N GLN A 30 -3.95 10.30 3.56
CA GLN A 30 -4.04 10.00 2.13
C GLN A 30 -3.75 11.27 1.33
N VAL A 31 -3.23 11.10 0.12
CA VAL A 31 -3.02 12.17 -0.83
C VAL A 31 -3.51 11.77 -2.21
N VAL A 32 -4.09 12.71 -2.95
CA VAL A 32 -4.26 12.60 -4.40
C VAL A 32 -3.40 13.67 -5.04
N ALA A 33 -2.43 13.27 -5.84
CA ALA A 33 -1.54 14.17 -6.57
C ALA A 33 -1.97 14.18 -8.04
N LEU A 34 -2.44 15.31 -8.56
CA LEU A 34 -2.78 15.44 -9.98
C LEU A 34 -1.69 16.23 -10.69
N THR A 35 -1.16 15.68 -11.78
CA THR A 35 -0.13 16.36 -12.56
C THR A 35 -0.67 17.60 -13.26
N GLN A 36 0.18 18.61 -13.40
CA GLN A 36 -0.07 19.81 -14.18
C GLN A 36 -0.47 19.42 -15.62
N GLY A 37 0.22 18.45 -16.21
CA GLY A 37 -0.10 17.92 -17.53
C GLY A 37 -1.53 17.39 -17.63
N ALA A 38 -1.97 16.62 -16.64
CA ALA A 38 -3.32 16.06 -16.62
C ALA A 38 -4.41 17.12 -16.38
N ILE A 39 -4.14 18.13 -15.53
CA ILE A 39 -5.05 19.28 -15.36
C ILE A 39 -5.15 20.06 -16.69
N ASN A 40 -4.01 20.33 -17.35
CA ASN A 40 -3.96 21.02 -18.64
C ASN A 40 -4.68 20.26 -19.75
N TYR A 41 -4.58 18.93 -19.74
CA TYR A 41 -5.35 18.08 -20.64
C TYR A 41 -6.86 18.26 -20.43
N ASN A 42 -7.33 18.22 -19.19
CA ASN A 42 -8.75 18.41 -18.86
C ASN A 42 -9.25 19.82 -19.21
N LEU A 43 -8.47 20.87 -18.93
CA LEU A 43 -8.80 22.24 -19.34
C LEU A 43 -8.96 22.35 -20.86
N ARG A 44 -8.10 21.66 -21.62
CA ARG A 44 -8.22 21.60 -23.08
C ARG A 44 -9.47 20.86 -23.53
N ALA A 45 -9.83 19.75 -22.90
CA ALA A 45 -11.08 19.03 -23.19
C ALA A 45 -12.30 19.93 -22.92
N LEU A 46 -12.34 20.58 -21.75
CA LEU A 46 -13.40 21.53 -21.37
C LEU A 46 -13.52 22.68 -22.38
N PHE A 47 -12.39 23.24 -22.83
CA PHE A 47 -12.37 24.29 -23.86
C PHE A 47 -13.03 23.84 -25.18
N PHE A 48 -12.85 22.59 -25.59
CA PHE A 48 -13.47 22.10 -26.83
C PHE A 48 -14.96 21.84 -26.69
N LEU A 49 -15.39 21.34 -25.53
CA LEU A 49 -16.78 21.03 -25.21
C LEU A 49 -17.62 22.30 -25.00
N ASN A 50 -17.03 23.36 -24.44
CA ASN A 50 -17.74 24.59 -24.08
C ASN A 50 -17.38 25.73 -25.04
N LYS A 51 -18.32 26.12 -25.91
CA LYS A 51 -18.09 27.21 -26.88
C LYS A 51 -17.77 28.55 -26.21
N ASP A 52 -18.30 28.78 -25.02
CA ASP A 52 -18.13 30.03 -24.29
C ASP A 52 -16.69 30.23 -23.78
N LEU A 53 -15.91 29.15 -23.62
CA LEU A 53 -14.50 29.24 -23.24
C LEU A 53 -13.59 29.68 -24.40
N LYS A 54 -14.11 29.69 -25.63
CA LYS A 54 -13.34 30.03 -26.85
C LYS A 54 -13.25 31.53 -27.09
N THR A 55 -14.10 32.31 -26.44
CA THR A 55 -14.14 33.76 -26.60
C THR A 55 -14.14 34.46 -25.25
N ILE A 56 -13.43 35.58 -25.18
CA ILE A 56 -13.50 36.51 -24.05
C ILE A 56 -14.27 37.72 -24.55
N ASN A 57 -15.37 38.06 -23.89
CA ASN A 57 -16.13 39.27 -24.17
C ASN A 57 -16.51 39.97 -22.87
N VAL A 58 -15.54 40.69 -22.30
CA VAL A 58 -15.70 41.38 -21.01
C VAL A 58 -15.77 42.87 -21.25
N THR A 59 -16.75 43.55 -20.65
CA THR A 59 -16.89 45.02 -20.71
C THR A 59 -17.15 45.58 -19.31
N ARG A 60 -16.37 46.57 -18.87
CA ARG A 60 -16.54 47.23 -17.57
C ARG A 60 -16.16 48.71 -17.64
N GLY A 61 -17.11 49.60 -17.35
CA GLY A 61 -16.87 51.05 -17.31
C GLY A 61 -16.31 51.62 -18.62
N GLY A 62 -16.85 51.19 -19.77
CA GLY A 62 -16.40 51.63 -21.09
C GLY A 62 -15.07 51.03 -21.59
N LYS A 63 -14.43 50.17 -20.79
CA LYS A 63 -13.26 49.34 -21.13
C LYS A 63 -13.74 47.97 -21.55
N TYR A 64 -13.03 47.32 -22.46
CA TYR A 64 -13.39 45.96 -22.89
C TYR A 64 -12.19 45.12 -23.30
N ILE A 65 -12.38 43.80 -23.27
CA ILE A 65 -11.56 42.81 -23.94
C ILE A 65 -12.51 41.95 -24.77
N ARG A 66 -12.25 41.89 -26.08
CA ARG A 66 -12.98 41.03 -27.03
C ARG A 66 -11.97 40.20 -27.78
N ALA A 67 -11.94 38.90 -27.53
CA ALA A 67 -10.91 38.03 -28.07
C ALA A 67 -11.42 36.62 -28.34
N THR A 68 -10.70 35.93 -29.22
CA THR A 68 -10.73 34.47 -29.35
C THR A 68 -9.47 33.90 -28.72
N THR A 69 -9.63 32.84 -27.95
CA THR A 69 -8.55 32.23 -27.17
C THR A 69 -8.21 30.83 -27.67
N LYS A 70 -7.06 30.31 -27.26
CA LYS A 70 -6.80 28.86 -27.24
C LYS A 70 -7.20 28.30 -25.87
N ALA A 71 -7.19 26.98 -25.74
CA ALA A 71 -7.29 26.32 -24.45
C ALA A 71 -6.26 26.91 -23.48
N GLY A 72 -6.74 27.39 -22.33
CA GLY A 72 -5.85 27.86 -21.28
C GLY A 72 -5.15 26.70 -20.60
N GLN A 73 -4.05 27.03 -19.93
CA GLN A 73 -3.21 26.06 -19.21
C GLN A 73 -2.87 26.63 -17.84
N ILE A 74 -2.58 25.76 -16.88
CA ILE A 74 -1.98 26.14 -15.61
C ILE A 74 -0.50 25.80 -15.60
N SER A 75 0.26 26.60 -14.86
CA SER A 75 1.59 26.24 -14.39
C SER A 75 1.68 26.33 -12.87
N ILE A 76 2.50 25.46 -12.30
CA ILE A 76 2.84 25.44 -10.89
C ILE A 76 4.24 26.06 -10.73
N ALA A 77 4.36 27.10 -9.90
CA ALA A 77 5.62 27.83 -9.68
C ALA A 77 6.31 27.42 -8.38
N ASP A 78 7.60 27.77 -8.26
CA ASP A 78 8.36 27.58 -7.02
C ASP A 78 7.92 28.51 -5.90
N GLY A 79 8.23 28.10 -4.66
CA GLY A 79 8.36 29.04 -3.55
C GLY A 79 7.05 29.57 -3.01
N ILE A 80 5.91 29.15 -3.59
CA ILE A 80 4.59 29.35 -3.02
C ILE A 80 4.40 28.30 -1.91
N LYS A 81 5.03 28.56 -0.75
CA LYS A 81 5.10 27.61 0.37
C LYS A 81 3.73 27.30 0.98
N GLU A 82 2.81 28.23 0.85
CA GLU A 82 1.43 28.12 1.29
C GLU A 82 0.64 28.85 0.22
N ASN A 83 -0.05 28.10 -0.63
CA ASN A 83 -1.30 28.47 -1.27
C ASN A 83 -1.70 27.37 -2.27
N ASN A 84 -2.99 27.11 -2.31
CA ASN A 84 -3.73 26.48 -3.40
C ASN A 84 -3.70 27.32 -4.70
N ILE A 85 -2.63 28.09 -4.97
CA ILE A 85 -2.53 28.99 -6.13
C ILE A 85 -1.76 28.30 -7.25
N VAL A 86 -2.29 28.41 -8.46
CA VAL A 86 -1.62 28.07 -9.72
C VAL A 86 -1.61 29.30 -10.63
N PHE A 87 -0.73 29.34 -11.62
CA PHE A 87 -0.73 30.42 -12.62
C PHE A 87 -1.52 29.98 -13.84
N TYR A 88 -2.60 30.67 -14.17
CA TYR A 88 -3.37 30.41 -15.38
C TYR A 88 -2.81 31.21 -16.55
N HIS A 89 -2.54 30.52 -17.65
CA HIS A 89 -2.04 31.04 -18.92
C HIS A 89 -3.20 31.11 -19.91
N CYS A 90 -3.53 32.34 -20.32
CA CYS A 90 -4.54 32.63 -21.32
C CYS A 90 -3.88 33.08 -22.62
N PHE A 91 -4.07 32.30 -23.69
CA PHE A 91 -3.46 32.55 -25.00
C PHE A 91 -4.46 33.15 -25.98
N PHE A 92 -4.14 34.33 -26.51
CA PHE A 92 -4.98 35.05 -27.46
C PHE A 92 -4.65 34.64 -28.89
N VAL A 93 -5.64 34.14 -29.63
CA VAL A 93 -5.53 33.88 -31.08
C VAL A 93 -5.69 35.19 -31.83
N SER A 94 -6.71 35.96 -31.45
CA SER A 94 -7.01 37.28 -31.98
C SER A 94 -7.84 38.06 -30.98
N GLY A 95 -7.83 39.38 -31.08
CA GLY A 95 -8.72 40.20 -30.26
C GLY A 95 -8.30 41.65 -30.17
N GLU A 96 -9.18 42.44 -29.56
CA GLU A 96 -8.93 43.84 -29.27
C GLU A 96 -9.28 44.17 -27.81
N ALA A 97 -8.49 45.05 -27.21
CA ALA A 97 -8.78 45.65 -25.92
C ALA A 97 -8.92 47.18 -26.00
N LYS A 98 -9.84 47.70 -25.19
CA LYS A 98 -9.90 49.10 -24.83
C LYS A 98 -9.51 49.25 -23.36
N LEU A 99 -8.28 49.70 -23.15
CA LEU A 99 -7.67 49.94 -21.84
C LEU A 99 -7.90 51.41 -21.41
N PRO A 100 -7.64 51.79 -20.14
CA PRO A 100 -7.93 53.13 -19.63
C PRO A 100 -7.35 54.28 -20.48
N SER A 101 -6.19 54.07 -21.10
CA SER A 101 -5.47 55.09 -21.88
C SER A 101 -5.24 54.70 -23.34
N HIS A 102 -5.77 53.56 -23.78
CA HIS A 102 -5.51 53.01 -25.13
C HIS A 102 -6.78 52.41 -25.73
N THR A 103 -7.03 52.69 -27.00
CA THR A 103 -8.15 52.13 -27.77
C THR A 103 -7.63 51.25 -28.88
N GLY A 104 -8.23 50.07 -29.06
CA GLY A 104 -7.89 49.16 -30.15
C GLY A 104 -6.53 48.49 -30.00
N VAL A 105 -6.15 48.11 -28.77
CA VAL A 105 -4.93 47.33 -28.53
C VAL A 105 -5.15 45.94 -29.11
N ASP A 106 -4.39 45.58 -30.15
CA ASP A 106 -4.40 44.23 -30.72
C ASP A 106 -3.78 43.23 -29.73
N LEU A 107 -4.54 42.20 -29.41
CA LEU A 107 -4.14 41.13 -28.49
C LEU A 107 -3.65 39.87 -29.22
N SER A 108 -3.60 39.87 -30.55
CA SER A 108 -3.23 38.69 -31.32
C SER A 108 -1.84 38.19 -30.93
N GLY A 109 -1.76 36.92 -30.52
CA GLY A 109 -0.51 36.28 -30.08
C GLY A 109 -0.08 36.62 -28.65
N TRP A 110 -0.85 37.40 -27.89
CA TRP A 110 -0.53 37.68 -26.50
C TRP A 110 -0.75 36.46 -25.61
N GLU A 111 0.02 36.40 -24.53
CA GLU A 111 -0.14 35.47 -23.42
C GLU A 111 -0.31 36.28 -22.14
N LEU A 112 -1.44 36.08 -21.44
CA LEU A 112 -1.66 36.66 -20.13
C LEU A 112 -1.52 35.56 -19.07
N VAL A 113 -0.66 35.81 -18.09
CA VAL A 113 -0.41 34.89 -16.97
C VAL A 113 -0.81 35.58 -15.69
N PHE A 114 -1.66 34.94 -14.90
CA PHE A 114 -2.12 35.48 -13.62
C PHE A 114 -2.39 34.36 -12.61
N PRO A 115 -2.20 34.63 -11.30
CA PRO A 115 -2.48 33.66 -10.26
C PRO A 115 -3.98 33.42 -10.16
N VAL A 116 -4.36 32.16 -9.98
CA VAL A 116 -5.72 31.73 -9.68
C VAL A 116 -5.70 30.79 -8.50
N GLU A 117 -6.70 30.92 -7.64
CA GLU A 117 -6.86 30.05 -6.49
C GLU A 117 -7.60 28.77 -6.92
N VAL A 118 -7.16 27.63 -6.39
CA VAL A 118 -7.88 26.36 -6.49
C VAL A 118 -8.89 26.31 -5.35
N GLY A 119 -10.14 26.57 -5.69
CA GLY A 119 -11.27 26.47 -4.80
C GLY A 119 -11.84 25.05 -4.73
N LYS A 120 -12.68 24.86 -3.72
CA LYS A 120 -13.55 23.67 -3.59
C LYS A 120 -14.95 24.12 -3.19
N MET A 121 -15.97 23.51 -3.78
CA MET A 121 -17.37 23.75 -3.41
C MET A 121 -18.13 22.44 -3.31
N LYS A 122 -19.01 22.33 -2.31
CA LYS A 122 -19.92 21.19 -2.21
C LYS A 122 -20.97 21.29 -3.31
N LEU A 123 -21.12 20.22 -4.09
CA LEU A 123 -22.19 20.12 -5.08
C LEU A 123 -23.53 19.97 -4.37
N GLY A 124 -24.47 20.86 -4.70
CA GLY A 124 -25.88 20.68 -4.35
C GLY A 124 -26.52 19.55 -5.15
N SER A 125 -27.75 19.20 -4.79
CA SER A 125 -28.57 18.25 -5.57
C SER A 125 -28.77 18.76 -7.00
N GLY A 126 -28.71 17.86 -7.98
CA GLY A 126 -28.91 18.20 -9.38
C GLY A 126 -28.24 17.21 -10.33
N PRO A 127 -28.47 17.34 -11.66
CA PRO A 127 -28.11 16.32 -12.64
C PRO A 127 -26.63 15.91 -12.62
N THR A 128 -25.72 16.86 -12.43
CA THR A 128 -24.28 16.59 -12.35
C THR A 128 -23.94 15.75 -11.12
N ARG A 129 -24.49 16.11 -9.94
CA ARG A 129 -24.27 15.35 -8.72
C ARG A 129 -24.88 13.95 -8.83
N ASP A 130 -26.11 13.86 -9.34
CA ASP A 130 -26.83 12.59 -9.43
C ASP A 130 -26.14 11.61 -10.38
N ARG A 131 -25.61 12.11 -11.51
CA ARG A 131 -24.77 11.32 -12.42
C ARG A 131 -23.51 10.81 -11.71
N LEU A 132 -22.78 11.67 -11.00
CA LEU A 132 -21.57 11.28 -10.28
C LEU A 132 -21.85 10.26 -9.16
N VAL A 133 -22.97 10.40 -8.44
CA VAL A 133 -23.40 9.42 -7.43
C VAL A 133 -23.67 8.05 -8.09
N GLN A 134 -24.33 8.03 -9.24
CA GLN A 134 -24.60 6.81 -10.01
C GLN A 134 -23.30 6.18 -10.51
N GLU A 135 -22.37 6.96 -11.04
CA GLU A 135 -21.06 6.51 -11.53
C GLU A 135 -20.19 5.96 -10.39
N LEU A 136 -20.20 6.59 -9.22
CA LEU A 136 -19.45 6.12 -8.05
C LEU A 136 -20.00 4.81 -7.48
N ASN A 137 -21.31 4.58 -7.62
CA ASN A 137 -22.02 3.37 -7.17
C ASN A 137 -21.63 2.95 -5.73
N ARG A 138 -21.58 3.93 -4.81
CA ARG A 138 -21.24 3.70 -3.39
C ARG A 138 -22.48 3.74 -2.51
N PRO A 139 -22.57 2.87 -1.49
CA PRO A 139 -23.60 2.98 -0.46
C PRO A 139 -23.32 4.17 0.46
N GLY A 140 -24.30 4.51 1.30
CA GLY A 140 -24.16 5.49 2.37
C GLY A 140 -24.27 6.95 1.93
N ASP A 141 -24.19 7.85 2.90
CA ASP A 141 -24.28 9.28 2.69
C ASP A 141 -22.87 9.88 2.51
N PHE A 142 -22.68 10.61 1.41
CA PHE A 142 -21.44 11.30 1.10
C PHE A 142 -21.69 12.59 0.34
N ASP A 143 -20.73 13.49 0.48
CA ASP A 143 -20.65 14.73 -0.25
C ASP A 143 -19.70 14.60 -1.44
N ILE A 144 -20.06 15.27 -2.53
CA ILE A 144 -19.18 15.44 -3.69
C ILE A 144 -18.76 16.91 -3.72
N LEU A 145 -17.45 17.14 -3.71
CA LEU A 145 -16.84 18.44 -3.86
C LEU A 145 -16.41 18.63 -5.30
N ALA A 146 -16.81 19.74 -5.93
CA ALA A 146 -16.22 20.21 -7.17
C ALA A 146 -14.95 21.01 -6.87
N LEU A 147 -13.86 20.65 -7.53
CA LEU A 147 -12.58 21.35 -7.49
C LEU A 147 -12.50 22.26 -8.70
N PHE A 148 -12.25 23.55 -8.47
CA PHE A 148 -12.33 24.55 -9.53
C PHE A 148 -11.21 25.58 -9.47
N LEU A 149 -10.92 26.18 -10.62
CA LEU A 149 -10.11 27.39 -10.71
C LEU A 149 -11.01 28.59 -10.46
N ASP A 150 -10.64 29.39 -9.46
CA ASP A 150 -11.42 30.56 -9.04
C ASP A 150 -10.99 31.82 -9.80
N PHE A 151 -11.91 32.32 -10.62
CA PHE A 151 -11.79 33.59 -11.35
C PHE A 151 -12.70 34.69 -10.77
N THR A 152 -13.39 34.39 -9.65
CA THR A 152 -14.25 35.21 -8.76
C THR A 152 -15.24 36.23 -9.34
N THR A 153 -15.54 36.30 -10.64
CA THR A 153 -16.63 37.19 -11.12
C THR A 153 -17.71 36.58 -12.02
N ARG A 154 -17.60 35.32 -12.44
CA ARG A 154 -18.67 34.39 -12.89
C ARG A 154 -17.97 33.21 -13.58
N ASP A 155 -18.55 32.03 -13.43
CA ASP A 155 -18.16 30.76 -14.08
C ASP A 155 -16.81 30.18 -13.63
N ASN A 156 -16.83 29.54 -12.46
CA ASN A 156 -15.72 28.72 -11.97
C ASN A 156 -15.50 27.52 -12.90
N VAL A 157 -14.25 27.27 -13.30
CA VAL A 157 -13.91 26.13 -14.16
C VAL A 157 -13.64 24.92 -13.28
N THR A 158 -14.61 24.01 -13.21
CA THR A 158 -14.47 22.74 -12.49
C THR A 158 -13.59 21.79 -13.30
N PHE A 159 -12.48 21.33 -12.71
CA PHE A 159 -11.53 20.42 -13.37
C PHE A 159 -11.49 19.02 -12.74
N SER A 160 -12.07 18.84 -11.55
CA SER A 160 -12.13 17.54 -10.88
C SER A 160 -13.22 17.50 -9.82
N TYR A 161 -13.50 16.29 -9.30
CA TYR A 161 -14.42 16.04 -8.20
C TYR A 161 -13.74 15.20 -7.13
N ALA A 162 -14.13 15.41 -5.87
CA ALA A 162 -13.64 14.64 -4.74
C ALA A 162 -14.82 14.19 -3.86
N LEU A 163 -14.72 12.99 -3.30
CA LEU A 163 -15.68 12.47 -2.33
C LEU A 163 -15.21 12.82 -0.91
N GLN A 164 -16.17 13.10 -0.01
CA GLN A 164 -15.93 13.11 1.43
C GLN A 164 -17.16 12.59 2.19
N THR A 165 -16.97 12.03 3.40
CA THR A 165 -18.08 11.58 4.24
C THR A 165 -17.79 11.76 5.73
N GLN A 166 -18.82 12.06 6.52
CA GLN A 166 -18.74 12.09 7.99
C GLN A 166 -19.05 10.73 8.62
N GLU A 167 -19.53 9.77 7.82
CA GLU A 167 -19.85 8.41 8.27
C GLU A 167 -19.17 7.36 7.36
N PRO A 168 -17.82 7.28 7.37
CA PRO A 168 -17.05 6.39 6.50
C PRO A 168 -17.49 4.92 6.56
N GLN A 169 -17.94 4.46 7.72
CA GLN A 169 -18.47 3.12 7.94
C GLN A 169 -19.73 2.78 7.13
N LYS A 170 -20.53 3.78 6.74
CA LYS A 170 -21.69 3.58 5.87
C LYS A 170 -21.31 3.53 4.39
N VAL A 171 -20.25 4.24 4.02
CA VAL A 171 -19.75 4.31 2.63
C VAL A 171 -18.85 3.14 2.27
N SER A 172 -18.08 2.66 3.24
CA SER A 172 -17.15 1.53 3.07
C SER A 172 -17.17 0.65 4.33
N PRO A 173 -18.23 -0.16 4.53
CA PRO A 173 -18.34 -1.05 5.69
C PRO A 173 -17.12 -1.97 5.80
N GLY A 174 -16.53 -2.02 7.00
CA GLY A 174 -15.31 -2.79 7.26
C GLY A 174 -14.04 -2.19 6.67
N THR A 175 -14.08 -1.08 5.93
CA THR A 175 -12.90 -0.38 5.38
C THR A 175 -13.06 1.14 5.54
N ASP A 176 -13.64 1.55 6.66
CA ASP A 176 -14.00 2.93 6.98
C ASP A 176 -12.79 3.88 6.99
N ALA A 177 -11.60 3.39 7.36
CA ALA A 177 -10.35 4.13 7.30
C ALA A 177 -9.99 4.69 5.91
N PHE A 178 -10.52 4.10 4.83
CA PHE A 178 -10.22 4.51 3.46
C PHE A 178 -11.15 5.59 2.93
N ALA A 179 -12.37 5.67 3.43
CA ALA A 179 -13.30 6.70 2.99
C ALA A 179 -12.83 8.06 3.53
N PRO A 180 -12.52 9.04 2.65
CA PRO A 180 -11.95 10.30 3.09
C PRO A 180 -12.97 11.10 3.91
N THR A 181 -12.54 11.61 5.07
CA THR A 181 -13.41 12.41 5.94
C THR A 181 -13.54 13.87 5.51
N GLY A 182 -12.64 14.31 4.61
CA GLY A 182 -12.64 15.63 4.01
C GLY A 182 -11.31 15.96 3.33
N ILE A 183 -11.28 17.04 2.55
CA ILE A 183 -10.05 17.63 2.04
C ILE A 183 -9.50 18.57 3.11
N LEU A 184 -8.39 18.17 3.74
CA LEU A 184 -7.73 18.94 4.80
C LEU A 184 -6.98 20.14 4.23
N ASN A 185 -6.31 19.96 3.08
CA ASN A 185 -5.58 21.03 2.42
C ASN A 185 -5.40 20.75 0.92
N VAL A 186 -5.09 21.79 0.17
CA VAL A 186 -4.65 21.73 -1.22
C VAL A 186 -3.39 22.59 -1.34
N HIS A 187 -2.30 22.01 -1.85
CA HIS A 187 -1.12 22.81 -2.16
C HIS A 187 -0.41 22.32 -3.41
N THR A 188 0.51 23.12 -3.91
CA THR A 188 1.40 22.73 -4.99
C THR A 188 2.54 21.86 -4.45
N TYR A 189 2.93 20.85 -5.21
CA TYR A 189 4.04 19.98 -4.88
C TYR A 189 4.95 19.87 -6.11
N PRO A 190 6.13 20.50 -6.07
CA PRO A 190 6.96 20.59 -7.26
C PRO A 190 7.68 19.28 -7.59
N TYR A 191 7.87 19.04 -8.89
CA TYR A 191 8.71 17.96 -9.41
C TYR A 191 10.18 18.37 -9.35
N LYS A 192 11.02 17.53 -8.74
CA LYS A 192 12.48 17.70 -8.76
C LYS A 192 13.12 16.64 -9.62
N GLU A 193 13.96 17.05 -10.54
CA GLU A 193 14.66 16.13 -11.41
C GLU A 193 15.61 15.24 -10.58
N PRO A 194 15.52 13.90 -10.65
CA PRO A 194 16.24 13.00 -9.74
C PRO A 194 17.76 13.16 -9.75
N LYS A 195 18.35 13.50 -10.91
CA LYS A 195 19.81 13.60 -11.06
C LYS A 195 20.39 14.89 -10.50
N THR A 196 19.64 15.98 -10.57
CA THR A 196 20.11 17.33 -10.27
C THR A 196 19.51 17.88 -8.98
N GLY A 197 18.38 17.31 -8.53
CA GLY A 197 17.56 17.84 -7.45
C GLY A 197 16.93 19.19 -7.79
N THR A 198 17.11 19.70 -9.01
CA THR A 198 16.57 20.99 -9.41
C THR A 198 15.11 20.83 -9.73
N THR A 199 14.33 21.77 -9.24
CA THR A 199 12.93 21.82 -9.57
C THR A 199 12.70 22.37 -10.97
N VAL A 200 11.71 21.84 -11.67
CA VAL A 200 11.34 22.31 -13.01
C VAL A 200 9.95 22.94 -13.01
N TYR A 201 9.79 24.09 -13.66
CA TYR A 201 8.55 24.88 -13.65
C TYR A 201 8.08 25.24 -15.05
N GLY A 202 6.89 25.83 -15.10
CA GLY A 202 6.29 26.37 -16.32
C GLY A 202 5.68 25.29 -17.22
N LEU A 203 5.33 25.70 -18.44
CA LEU A 203 4.67 24.88 -19.44
C LEU A 203 5.69 24.06 -20.26
N THR A 204 6.47 23.24 -19.56
CA THR A 204 7.47 22.34 -20.15
C THR A 204 7.09 20.89 -19.88
N THR A 205 7.62 19.94 -20.66
CA THR A 205 7.37 18.50 -20.46
C THR A 205 7.77 18.00 -19.06
N ALA A 206 8.80 18.60 -18.46
CA ALA A 206 9.18 18.31 -17.09
C ALA A 206 8.30 19.06 -16.07
N GLY A 207 7.91 20.30 -16.37
CA GLY A 207 6.95 21.07 -15.56
C GLY A 207 5.55 20.44 -15.52
N ASP A 208 5.17 19.68 -16.54
CA ASP A 208 3.92 18.90 -16.54
C ASP A 208 3.85 17.87 -15.40
N ARG A 209 5.00 17.49 -14.81
CA ARG A 209 5.08 16.57 -13.67
C ARG A 209 4.92 17.25 -12.32
N ASN A 210 4.87 18.58 -12.25
CA ASN A 210 4.46 19.26 -11.04
C ASN A 210 3.05 18.81 -10.67
N VAL A 211 2.76 18.63 -9.39
CA VAL A 211 1.45 18.13 -8.98
C VAL A 211 0.73 19.13 -8.09
N LEU A 212 -0.58 19.18 -8.26
CA LEU A 212 -1.49 19.77 -7.30
C LEU A 212 -1.88 18.65 -6.31
N LEU A 213 -1.48 18.81 -5.06
CA LEU A 213 -1.67 17.82 -4.01
C LEU A 213 -2.93 18.11 -3.20
N PHE A 214 -3.83 17.14 -3.17
CA PHE A 214 -5.01 17.13 -2.32
C PHE A 214 -4.72 16.24 -1.12
N ILE A 215 -4.68 16.83 0.08
CA ILE A 215 -4.48 16.08 1.32
C ILE A 215 -5.84 15.72 1.91
N LEU A 216 -6.09 14.43 2.08
CA LEU A 216 -7.37 13.91 2.53
C LEU A 216 -7.28 13.39 3.97
N GLY A 217 -8.34 13.63 4.75
CA GLY A 217 -8.49 13.13 6.11
C GLY A 217 -8.96 11.68 6.14
N SER A 218 -8.74 11.01 7.28
CA SER A 218 -9.18 9.64 7.55
C SER A 218 -9.52 9.49 9.04
N THR A 219 -10.41 8.56 9.38
CA THR A 219 -10.68 8.15 10.77
C THR A 219 -9.52 7.37 11.41
N ALA A 220 -8.59 6.86 10.60
CA ALA A 220 -7.45 6.09 11.08
C ALA A 220 -6.45 6.93 11.86
N VAL A 221 -6.28 8.19 11.47
CA VAL A 221 -5.24 9.10 11.94
C VAL A 221 -5.89 10.20 12.78
N ALA A 222 -5.69 10.16 14.10
CA ALA A 222 -6.36 11.06 15.03
C ALA A 222 -5.98 12.55 14.88
N LYS A 223 -4.75 12.83 14.44
CA LYS A 223 -4.22 14.19 14.24
C LYS A 223 -3.50 14.26 12.89
N PRO A 224 -4.24 14.33 11.78
CA PRO A 224 -3.65 14.26 10.46
C PRO A 224 -2.84 15.53 10.16
N ALA A 225 -1.72 15.37 9.47
CA ALA A 225 -0.97 16.47 8.90
C ALA A 225 -1.79 17.12 7.77
N THR A 226 -1.73 18.45 7.69
CA THR A 226 -2.38 19.23 6.62
C THR A 226 -1.39 19.68 5.56
N SER A 227 -0.12 19.27 5.65
CA SER A 227 0.91 19.53 4.66
C SER A 227 1.86 18.35 4.55
N LEU A 228 2.34 18.13 3.32
CA LEU A 228 3.39 17.17 3.00
C LEU A 228 4.67 17.95 2.65
N SER A 229 5.75 17.66 3.37
CA SER A 229 7.09 18.17 3.00
C SER A 229 7.62 17.36 1.83
N TRP A 230 8.40 18.01 0.95
CA TRP A 230 9.00 17.30 -0.18
C TRP A 230 9.94 16.18 0.29
N LYS A 231 9.67 14.95 -0.14
CA LYS A 231 10.45 13.74 0.18
C LYS A 231 10.42 12.75 -1.00
N GLY A 232 10.61 13.22 -2.24
CA GLY A 232 10.53 12.38 -3.43
C GLY A 232 9.45 12.85 -4.41
N ASN A 233 9.41 12.28 -5.60
CA ASN A 233 8.45 12.70 -6.63
C ASN A 233 7.14 11.92 -6.51
N LEU A 234 6.01 12.64 -6.55
CA LEU A 234 4.67 12.05 -6.49
C LEU A 234 4.07 11.73 -7.85
N ALA A 235 4.78 11.96 -8.95
CA ALA A 235 4.30 11.61 -10.27
C ALA A 235 5.47 11.15 -11.14
N MET A 236 5.25 10.00 -11.79
CA MET A 236 6.19 9.42 -12.75
C MET A 236 5.91 9.90 -14.17
N ALA A 237 6.89 9.69 -15.05
CA ALA A 237 6.72 9.96 -16.47
C ALA A 237 5.54 9.15 -17.03
N GLY A 238 4.57 9.82 -17.65
CA GLY A 238 3.39 9.17 -18.26
C GLY A 238 2.27 8.82 -17.28
N SER A 239 2.40 9.15 -16.00
CA SER A 239 1.33 9.07 -15.01
C SER A 239 0.56 10.39 -14.98
N ASP A 240 -0.77 10.35 -14.91
CA ASP A 240 -1.59 11.57 -14.81
C ASP A 240 -1.70 12.06 -13.35
N GLY A 241 -1.36 11.18 -12.41
CA GLY A 241 -1.35 11.47 -10.99
C GLY A 241 -0.98 10.26 -10.14
N THR A 242 -0.98 10.43 -8.83
CA THR A 242 -0.77 9.34 -7.88
C THR A 242 -1.71 9.48 -6.69
N LEU A 243 -2.34 8.38 -6.29
CA LEU A 243 -2.98 8.24 -4.99
C LEU A 243 -1.95 7.66 -4.03
N GLY A 244 -1.72 8.34 -2.91
CA GLY A 244 -0.90 7.84 -1.80
C GLY A 244 -1.78 7.54 -0.59
N ILE A 245 -1.55 6.40 0.04
CA ILE A 245 -2.22 5.99 1.27
C ILE A 245 -1.15 5.68 2.30
N SER A 246 -1.25 6.33 3.46
CA SER A 246 -0.25 6.18 4.51
C SER A 246 -0.16 4.76 5.04
N TYR A 247 1.03 4.42 5.50
CA TYR A 247 1.33 3.24 6.28
C TYR A 247 0.27 2.99 7.38
N ASP A 248 -0.11 4.02 8.15
CA ASP A 248 -1.03 3.90 9.29
C ASP A 248 -2.42 3.37 8.86
N ILE A 249 -2.86 3.72 7.65
CA ILE A 249 -4.12 3.21 7.10
C ILE A 249 -3.92 1.80 6.55
N MET A 250 -2.90 1.60 5.71
CA MET A 250 -2.71 0.33 5.00
C MET A 250 -2.34 -0.81 5.94
N TRP A 251 -1.48 -0.58 6.91
CA TRP A 251 -1.01 -1.64 7.80
C TRP A 251 -1.91 -1.77 9.00
N ASP A 252 -2.01 -0.72 9.81
CA ASP A 252 -2.66 -0.83 11.11
C ASP A 252 -4.19 -0.99 11.00
N ARG A 253 -4.81 -0.37 9.98
CA ARG A 253 -6.27 -0.44 9.78
C ARG A 253 -6.71 -1.46 8.76
N PHE A 254 -5.82 -1.98 7.92
CA PHE A 254 -6.21 -2.89 6.86
C PHE A 254 -5.53 -4.25 6.94
N LEU A 255 -4.20 -4.33 6.79
CA LEU A 255 -3.49 -5.61 6.73
C LEU A 255 -3.35 -6.31 8.09
N LEU A 256 -3.24 -5.53 9.19
CA LEU A 256 -2.91 -6.00 10.54
C LEU A 256 -4.01 -5.75 11.58
N ARG A 257 -5.21 -5.39 11.15
CA ARG A 257 -6.35 -5.12 12.06
C ARG A 257 -6.65 -6.35 12.93
N LYS A 258 -7.19 -6.12 14.14
CA LYS A 258 -7.46 -7.21 15.09
C LYS A 258 -8.70 -8.04 14.76
N ASP A 259 -9.73 -7.42 14.18
CA ASP A 259 -11.05 -8.00 13.95
C ASP A 259 -11.13 -8.87 12.69
N LEU A 260 -10.32 -8.58 11.67
CA LEU A 260 -10.28 -9.27 10.37
C LEU A 260 -8.82 -9.31 9.85
N ALA A 261 -7.98 -10.04 10.58
CA ALA A 261 -6.53 -9.92 10.50
C ALA A 261 -5.90 -10.74 9.36
N LEU A 262 -5.87 -10.17 8.15
CA LEU A 262 -5.34 -10.81 6.94
C LEU A 262 -3.99 -11.51 7.17
N LEU A 263 -3.03 -10.80 7.77
CA LEU A 263 -1.69 -11.34 7.99
C LEU A 263 -1.56 -12.10 9.32
N ASN A 264 -2.48 -11.96 10.29
CA ASN A 264 -2.43 -12.82 11.47
C ASN A 264 -2.91 -14.25 11.12
N ASP A 265 -3.85 -14.39 10.19
CA ASP A 265 -4.27 -15.70 9.67
C ASP A 265 -3.11 -16.43 8.98
N VAL A 266 -2.19 -15.68 8.36
CA VAL A 266 -0.96 -16.24 7.80
C VAL A 266 -0.11 -16.87 8.90
N ASN A 267 0.09 -16.19 10.03
CA ASN A 267 0.83 -16.76 11.17
C ASN A 267 0.17 -18.04 11.69
N VAL A 268 -1.16 -18.03 11.78
CA VAL A 268 -1.94 -19.20 12.20
C VAL A 268 -1.71 -20.38 11.27
N VAL A 269 -1.83 -20.18 9.96
CA VAL A 269 -1.71 -21.27 8.97
C VAL A 269 -0.25 -21.73 8.81
N MET A 270 0.70 -20.80 8.86
CA MET A 270 2.14 -21.08 8.68
C MET A 270 2.83 -21.58 9.93
N SER A 271 2.17 -21.50 11.09
CA SER A 271 2.65 -22.13 12.32
C SER A 271 2.75 -23.64 12.08
N SER A 272 3.97 -24.15 12.18
CA SER A 272 4.23 -25.58 12.16
C SER A 272 4.31 -26.08 13.60
N TYR A 273 4.07 -27.37 13.80
CA TYR A 273 4.38 -28.06 15.06
C TYR A 273 4.80 -29.51 14.79
N MET A 274 5.60 -30.05 15.70
CA MET A 274 6.08 -31.43 15.64
C MET A 274 5.22 -32.30 16.57
N ARG A 275 4.77 -33.45 16.08
CA ARG A 275 4.11 -34.47 16.90
C ARG A 275 4.97 -35.72 16.95
N ILE A 276 5.06 -36.30 18.14
CA ILE A 276 5.56 -37.67 18.32
C ILE A 276 4.34 -38.56 18.21
N ASN A 277 4.25 -39.37 17.16
CA ASN A 277 3.09 -40.23 16.94
C ASN A 277 3.11 -41.38 17.95
N TYR A 278 4.24 -42.06 18.06
CA TYR A 278 4.46 -43.18 18.99
C TYR A 278 5.95 -43.54 19.03
N PHE A 279 6.29 -44.39 19.99
CA PHE A 279 7.60 -45.01 20.11
C PHE A 279 7.49 -46.46 19.66
N LYS A 280 8.32 -46.88 18.71
CA LYS A 280 8.47 -48.29 18.38
C LYS A 280 9.55 -48.90 19.26
N LEU A 281 9.20 -49.97 19.96
CA LEU A 281 10.19 -50.90 20.53
C LEU A 281 10.67 -51.80 19.39
N LEU A 282 11.97 -51.83 19.14
CA LEU A 282 12.55 -52.71 18.13
C LEU A 282 12.53 -54.16 18.66
N PRO A 283 11.93 -55.13 17.94
CA PRO A 283 11.68 -56.48 18.44
C PRO A 283 12.93 -57.26 18.88
N ASP A 284 14.10 -56.94 18.31
CA ASP A 284 15.33 -57.71 18.47
C ASP A 284 16.44 -56.97 19.26
N GLU A 285 16.19 -55.73 19.69
CA GLU A 285 17.17 -54.93 20.42
C GLU A 285 16.76 -54.78 21.88
N LYS A 286 17.65 -55.20 22.79
CA LYS A 286 17.40 -55.17 24.24
C LYS A 286 17.06 -53.78 24.80
N VAL A 287 17.34 -52.68 24.08
CA VAL A 287 16.99 -51.30 24.46
C VAL A 287 16.88 -50.37 23.22
N GLY A 288 16.16 -50.76 22.16
CA GLY A 288 15.99 -49.91 20.97
C GLY A 288 14.64 -49.18 20.96
N PHE A 289 14.59 -47.89 21.28
CA PHE A 289 13.41 -47.04 21.06
C PHE A 289 13.59 -46.24 19.77
N ARG A 290 12.67 -46.40 18.82
CA ARG A 290 12.63 -45.59 17.60
C ARG A 290 11.45 -44.63 17.64
N PRO A 291 11.70 -43.32 17.79
CA PRO A 291 10.62 -42.34 17.79
C PRO A 291 10.09 -42.12 16.37
N ASP A 292 8.78 -42.19 16.20
CA ASP A 292 8.11 -41.80 14.95
C ASP A 292 7.60 -40.37 15.09
N PHE A 293 8.12 -39.48 14.25
CA PHE A 293 7.71 -38.07 14.24
C PHE A 293 6.85 -37.79 13.02
N SER A 294 5.82 -36.97 13.21
CA SER A 294 5.14 -36.28 12.13
C SER A 294 5.24 -34.77 12.32
N PHE A 295 5.11 -34.07 11.21
CA PHE A 295 5.01 -32.61 11.21
C PHE A 295 3.64 -32.25 10.68
N ASP A 296 3.03 -31.27 11.32
CA ASP A 296 1.70 -30.78 10.99
C ASP A 296 1.71 -29.26 11.11
N TYR A 297 0.65 -28.61 10.62
CA TYR A 297 0.58 -27.15 10.50
C TYR A 297 -0.77 -26.62 11.02
N GLY A 298 -0.83 -25.30 11.20
CA GLY A 298 -1.99 -24.64 11.78
C GLY A 298 -1.92 -24.53 13.30
N ILE A 299 -2.98 -23.98 13.90
CA ILE A 299 -3.17 -24.04 15.36
C ILE A 299 -3.37 -25.50 15.74
N ASN A 300 -2.47 -26.03 16.57
CA ASN A 300 -2.76 -27.24 17.33
C ASN A 300 -4.01 -26.95 18.19
N GLN A 301 -5.17 -27.53 17.86
CA GLN A 301 -6.47 -27.15 18.47
C GLN A 301 -6.48 -27.27 20.01
N SER A 302 -5.58 -28.04 20.60
CA SER A 302 -5.38 -28.12 22.06
C SER A 302 -4.72 -26.87 22.67
N GLU A 303 -4.27 -25.92 21.85
CA GLU A 303 -3.42 -24.79 22.23
C GLU A 303 -3.88 -23.49 21.56
N ALA A 304 -5.19 -23.27 21.46
CA ALA A 304 -5.72 -21.98 21.01
C ALA A 304 -5.18 -20.86 21.91
N HIS A 305 -4.17 -20.15 21.43
CA HIS A 305 -3.63 -18.98 22.08
C HIS A 305 -4.61 -17.81 21.91
N GLY A 306 -4.66 -16.90 22.90
CA GLY A 306 -5.50 -15.70 22.78
C GLY A 306 -5.10 -14.84 21.58
N ASP A 307 -6.04 -14.08 21.04
CA ASP A 307 -5.97 -13.37 19.74
C ASP A 307 -4.69 -12.54 19.53
N ASP A 308 -4.09 -12.00 20.59
CA ASP A 308 -2.87 -11.19 20.49
C ASP A 308 -1.59 -12.01 20.26
N SER A 309 -1.63 -13.34 20.45
CA SER A 309 -0.45 -14.21 20.40
C SER A 309 0.11 -14.42 19.00
N TYR A 310 -0.60 -13.97 17.96
CA TYR A 310 -0.19 -14.01 16.55
C TYR A 310 -0.13 -12.62 15.91
N ALA A 311 -0.25 -11.56 16.71
CA ALA A 311 -0.20 -10.20 16.21
C ALA A 311 1.19 -9.85 15.67
N TRP A 312 1.24 -8.97 14.67
CA TRP A 312 2.46 -8.42 14.10
C TRP A 312 2.79 -7.07 14.75
N PRO A 313 3.50 -7.01 15.89
CA PRO A 313 3.91 -5.73 16.42
C PRO A 313 4.91 -5.08 15.47
N LEU A 314 4.78 -3.77 15.31
CA LEU A 314 5.70 -2.94 14.55
C LEU A 314 7.10 -3.01 15.16
N ASN A 315 8.10 -3.31 14.34
CA ASN A 315 9.51 -3.34 14.73
C ASN A 315 10.24 -2.07 14.25
N ASP A 316 10.08 -1.73 12.97
CA ASP A 316 10.56 -0.48 12.35
C ASP A 316 9.59 -0.04 11.22
N LYS A 317 9.77 1.14 10.62
CA LYS A 317 8.84 1.83 9.70
C LYS A 317 8.38 1.07 8.45
N ALA A 318 8.86 -0.13 8.20
CA ALA A 318 8.40 -1.03 7.15
C ALA A 318 8.67 -2.51 7.50
N SER A 319 8.84 -2.81 8.79
CA SER A 319 9.07 -4.16 9.26
C SER A 319 8.27 -4.48 10.51
N TRP A 320 7.66 -5.66 10.52
CA TRP A 320 6.92 -6.18 11.66
C TRP A 320 7.52 -7.50 12.07
N PHE A 321 7.53 -7.74 13.37
CA PHE A 321 8.17 -8.91 13.93
C PHE A 321 7.23 -9.60 14.91
N TRP A 322 6.75 -10.78 14.53
CA TRP A 322 6.03 -11.62 15.46
C TRP A 322 6.96 -12.65 16.10
N ARG A 323 6.76 -12.93 17.39
CA ARG A 323 7.48 -14.00 18.09
C ARG A 323 6.62 -14.65 19.16
N LEU A 324 6.55 -15.97 19.10
CA LEU A 324 6.08 -16.79 20.20
C LEU A 324 7.29 -17.56 20.78
N ARG A 325 7.39 -17.61 22.10
CA ARG A 325 8.33 -18.50 22.79
C ARG A 325 7.53 -19.35 23.75
N LYS A 326 7.63 -20.67 23.60
CA LYS A 326 7.04 -21.60 24.53
C LYS A 326 8.13 -22.53 25.03
N THR A 327 8.14 -22.74 26.34
CA THR A 327 8.98 -23.75 26.97
C THR A 327 8.05 -24.64 27.74
N GLU A 328 7.82 -25.86 27.26
CA GLU A 328 7.09 -26.85 28.03
C GLU A 328 8.06 -27.74 28.79
N THR A 329 7.95 -27.75 30.12
CA THR A 329 8.66 -28.69 30.99
C THR A 329 7.71 -29.83 31.37
N LYS A 330 7.65 -30.85 30.52
CA LYS A 330 7.22 -32.21 30.93
C LYS A 330 8.42 -33.15 30.79
N THR A 331 8.25 -34.43 31.12
CA THR A 331 9.29 -35.50 31.07
C THR A 331 10.04 -35.61 29.73
N ALA A 332 9.52 -35.02 28.66
CA ALA A 332 10.29 -34.54 27.50
C ALA A 332 10.13 -33.01 27.43
N SER A 333 11.23 -32.26 27.32
CA SER A 333 11.18 -30.81 27.20
C SER A 333 11.27 -30.40 25.73
N CYS A 334 10.27 -29.67 25.26
CA CYS A 334 10.28 -29.02 23.97
C CYS A 334 10.39 -27.50 24.20
N ALA A 335 11.40 -26.89 23.60
CA ALA A 335 11.52 -25.44 23.50
C ALA A 335 11.19 -25.04 22.06
N GLU A 336 10.12 -24.27 21.93
CA GLU A 336 9.59 -23.84 20.64
C GLU A 336 9.80 -22.34 20.49
N LYS A 337 10.41 -21.95 19.37
CA LYS A 337 10.67 -20.57 19.02
C LYS A 337 10.10 -20.33 17.63
N TRP A 338 9.00 -19.62 17.57
CA TRP A 338 8.44 -19.14 16.31
C TRP A 338 8.85 -17.69 16.12
N PHE A 339 9.19 -17.33 14.89
CA PHE A 339 9.36 -15.94 14.50
C PHE A 339 8.90 -15.70 13.08
N GLY A 340 8.37 -14.51 12.83
CA GLY A 340 8.01 -14.03 11.50
C GLY A 340 8.55 -12.62 11.30
N THR A 341 8.93 -12.27 10.07
CA THR A 341 9.14 -10.89 9.63
C THR A 341 8.25 -10.57 8.44
N LEU A 342 7.66 -9.37 8.45
CA LEU A 342 7.08 -8.77 7.26
C LEU A 342 8.03 -7.70 6.77
N GLU A 343 8.39 -7.74 5.49
CA GLU A 343 9.32 -6.82 4.85
C GLU A 343 8.71 -6.29 3.56
N VAL A 344 8.79 -4.98 3.40
CA VAL A 344 8.27 -4.27 2.23
C VAL A 344 9.45 -3.90 1.34
N ALA A 345 9.40 -4.35 0.10
CA ALA A 345 10.32 -3.88 -0.94
C ALA A 345 9.62 -2.78 -1.76
N SER A 346 10.41 -1.92 -2.40
CA SER A 346 9.97 -0.87 -3.34
C SER A 346 9.35 -1.45 -4.62
N THR A 347 8.27 -2.21 -4.48
CA THR A 347 7.60 -2.98 -5.52
C THR A 347 6.11 -3.10 -5.16
N ASN A 348 5.32 -3.78 -6.00
CA ASN A 348 3.95 -4.16 -5.65
C ASN A 348 3.88 -5.41 -4.74
N ILE A 349 5.03 -5.92 -4.28
CA ILE A 349 5.14 -7.16 -3.50
C ILE A 349 5.56 -6.84 -2.07
N VAL A 350 4.79 -7.39 -1.13
CA VAL A 350 5.19 -7.51 0.28
C VAL A 350 5.67 -8.92 0.52
N GLN A 351 6.87 -9.06 1.09
CA GLN A 351 7.41 -10.36 1.46
C GLN A 351 7.12 -10.65 2.93
N CYS A 352 6.49 -11.78 3.19
CA CYS A 352 6.28 -12.29 4.54
C CYS A 352 7.19 -13.49 4.73
N ASN A 353 8.18 -13.34 5.60
CA ASN A 353 9.11 -14.40 5.95
C ASN A 353 8.72 -14.98 7.31
N GLY A 354 8.96 -16.26 7.50
CA GLY A 354 8.87 -16.85 8.80
C GLY A 354 9.84 -17.99 9.00
N ASN A 355 10.11 -18.25 10.27
CA ASN A 355 10.94 -19.34 10.68
C ASN A 355 10.40 -19.90 11.99
N THR A 356 10.15 -21.20 11.99
CA THR A 356 9.84 -21.95 13.19
C THR A 356 11.01 -22.84 13.52
N ARG A 357 11.54 -22.70 14.75
CA ARG A 357 12.62 -23.53 15.27
C ARG A 357 12.18 -24.29 16.50
N PHE A 358 12.35 -25.59 16.45
CA PHE A 358 12.11 -26.51 17.55
C PHE A 358 13.46 -26.98 18.07
N GLU A 359 13.67 -26.85 19.37
CA GLU A 359 14.75 -27.52 20.09
C GLU A 359 14.10 -28.49 21.05
N TRP A 360 14.38 -29.77 20.84
CA TRP A 360 13.67 -30.83 21.50
C TRP A 360 14.63 -31.78 22.17
N ASP A 361 14.36 -32.06 23.44
CA ASP A 361 15.12 -32.94 24.29
C ASP A 361 14.24 -34.10 24.73
N MET A 362 14.59 -35.30 24.29
CA MET A 362 13.98 -36.54 24.76
C MET A 362 14.94 -37.25 25.69
N ASN A 363 14.48 -37.44 26.91
CA ASN A 363 15.13 -38.25 27.91
C ASN A 363 14.26 -39.48 28.21
N ILE A 364 14.77 -40.66 27.93
CA ILE A 364 14.18 -41.93 28.32
C ILE A 364 14.87 -42.34 29.62
N ALA A 365 14.17 -42.23 30.75
CA ALA A 365 14.71 -42.58 32.06
C ALA A 365 13.82 -43.60 32.78
N SER A 366 14.34 -44.22 33.84
CA SER A 366 13.57 -45.02 34.79
C SER A 366 12.42 -44.20 35.37
N LYS A 367 11.38 -44.90 35.85
CA LYS A 367 10.20 -44.25 36.42
C LYS A 367 10.52 -43.28 37.56
N ASP A 368 11.60 -43.52 38.29
CA ASP A 368 12.10 -42.64 39.37
C ASP A 368 13.12 -41.60 38.89
N GLY A 369 13.38 -41.52 37.57
CA GLY A 369 14.32 -40.59 36.94
C GLY A 369 15.79 -40.85 37.25
N LYS A 370 16.13 -41.91 38.01
CA LYS A 370 17.50 -42.16 38.48
C LYS A 370 18.40 -42.80 37.43
N ILE A 371 17.84 -43.53 36.48
CA ILE A 371 18.58 -44.21 35.42
C ILE A 371 18.17 -43.61 34.09
N GLU A 372 19.05 -42.85 33.47
CA GLU A 372 18.88 -42.41 32.08
C GLU A 372 19.24 -43.56 31.14
N TYR A 373 18.24 -44.10 30.46
CA TYR A 373 18.41 -45.15 29.45
C TYR A 373 18.90 -44.58 28.13
N ALA A 374 18.33 -43.46 27.68
CA ALA A 374 18.71 -42.83 26.43
C ALA A 374 18.39 -41.33 26.42
N PHE A 375 19.18 -40.56 25.68
CA PHE A 375 18.96 -39.13 25.52
C PHE A 375 19.20 -38.72 24.08
N VAL A 376 18.34 -37.86 23.54
CA VAL A 376 18.57 -37.23 22.25
C VAL A 376 18.08 -35.79 22.27
N ARG A 377 18.93 -34.90 21.75
CA ARG A 377 18.62 -33.50 21.50
C ARG A 377 18.64 -33.25 20.00
N MET A 378 17.51 -32.79 19.48
CA MET A 378 17.34 -32.48 18.08
C MET A 378 16.98 -31.01 17.90
N ILE A 379 17.42 -30.45 16.79
CA ILE A 379 17.01 -29.13 16.34
C ILE A 379 16.37 -29.31 14.98
N PHE A 380 15.19 -28.73 14.83
CA PHE A 380 14.44 -28.72 13.58
C PHE A 380 14.01 -27.29 13.26
N GLY A 381 14.02 -26.94 11.97
CA GLY A 381 13.75 -25.62 11.46
C GLY A 381 12.86 -25.68 10.23
N VAL A 382 11.85 -24.82 10.18
CA VAL A 382 11.04 -24.56 8.98
C VAL A 382 11.16 -23.09 8.67
N ARG A 383 11.71 -22.74 7.52
CA ARG A 383 11.75 -21.38 6.98
C ARG A 383 10.82 -21.28 5.79
N TRP A 384 10.13 -20.17 5.67
CA TRP A 384 9.20 -19.93 4.57
C TRP A 384 9.22 -18.45 4.14
N THR A 385 8.96 -18.18 2.86
CA THR A 385 8.69 -16.83 2.35
C THR A 385 7.43 -16.85 1.49
N LEU A 386 6.44 -16.03 1.83
CA LEU A 386 5.25 -15.76 1.04
C LEU A 386 5.38 -14.39 0.38
N ASN A 387 4.95 -14.29 -0.87
CA ASN A 387 4.89 -13.03 -1.60
C ASN A 387 3.43 -12.60 -1.73
N PHE A 388 3.10 -11.43 -1.18
CA PHE A 388 1.79 -10.78 -1.36
C PHE A 388 1.93 -9.74 -2.46
N ALA A 389 1.45 -10.07 -3.66
CA ALA A 389 1.41 -9.14 -4.78
C ALA A 389 0.09 -8.36 -4.78
N PHE A 390 0.18 -7.05 -4.70
CA PHE A 390 -0.96 -6.13 -4.74
C PHE A 390 -1.24 -5.71 -6.18
N HIS A 391 -2.52 -5.57 -6.47
CA HIS A 391 -3.05 -5.26 -7.79
C HIS A 391 -4.23 -4.31 -7.65
N VAL A 392 -4.45 -3.52 -8.70
CA VAL A 392 -5.66 -2.72 -8.84
C VAL A 392 -6.27 -3.03 -10.20
N ASP A 393 -7.59 -3.25 -10.24
CA ASP A 393 -8.31 -3.41 -11.51
C ASP A 393 -8.78 -2.07 -12.09
N ASP A 394 -9.38 -2.11 -13.28
CA ASP A 394 -9.88 -0.92 -13.96
C ASP A 394 -11.03 -0.24 -13.17
N ASP A 395 -11.70 -0.97 -12.28
CA ASP A 395 -12.71 -0.44 -11.36
C ASP A 395 -12.08 0.19 -10.10
N GLY A 396 -10.75 0.31 -10.04
CA GLY A 396 -10.04 0.92 -8.92
C GLY A 396 -10.09 0.09 -7.65
N LYS A 397 -10.37 -1.21 -7.77
CA LYS A 397 -10.46 -2.13 -6.65
C LYS A 397 -9.08 -2.67 -6.32
N LEU A 398 -8.57 -2.33 -5.14
CA LEU A 398 -7.30 -2.87 -4.66
C LEU A 398 -7.54 -4.30 -4.13
N TYR A 399 -6.73 -5.25 -4.58
CA TYR A 399 -6.72 -6.63 -4.09
C TYR A 399 -5.30 -7.17 -4.01
N ALA A 400 -5.12 -8.23 -3.22
CA ALA A 400 -3.84 -8.92 -3.11
C ALA A 400 -3.96 -10.38 -3.53
N THR A 401 -2.87 -10.91 -4.06
CA THR A 401 -2.66 -12.31 -4.39
C THR A 401 -1.47 -12.83 -3.60
N VAL A 402 -1.53 -14.08 -3.16
CA VAL A 402 -0.46 -14.72 -2.41
C VAL A 402 0.19 -15.80 -3.24
N ASP A 403 1.51 -15.79 -3.27
CA ASP A 403 2.35 -16.82 -3.85
C ASP A 403 3.31 -17.41 -2.81
N LEU A 404 3.63 -18.70 -2.98
CA LEU A 404 4.65 -19.43 -2.21
C LEU A 404 5.66 -20.01 -3.21
N PRO A 405 6.75 -19.27 -3.53
CA PRO A 405 7.80 -19.75 -4.41
C PRO A 405 8.34 -21.13 -3.98
N GLU A 406 8.74 -21.98 -4.91
CA GLU A 406 9.14 -23.36 -4.57
C GLU A 406 10.37 -23.41 -3.67
N GLU A 407 11.31 -22.49 -3.91
CA GLU A 407 12.54 -22.37 -3.13
C GLU A 407 12.36 -21.64 -1.80
N SER A 408 11.18 -21.05 -1.56
CA SER A 408 10.98 -20.26 -0.35
C SER A 408 10.68 -21.09 0.89
N TYR A 409 10.29 -22.35 0.73
CA TYR A 409 9.99 -23.25 1.85
C TYR A 409 11.15 -24.23 2.10
N VAL A 410 11.88 -23.99 3.18
CA VAL A 410 13.05 -24.77 3.57
C VAL A 410 12.78 -25.48 4.89
N VAL A 411 12.85 -26.80 4.86
CA VAL A 411 12.81 -27.65 6.05
C VAL A 411 14.21 -28.18 6.31
N ASP A 412 14.73 -27.93 7.51
CA ASP A 412 16.04 -28.41 7.94
C ASP A 412 16.00 -28.99 9.36
N GLY A 413 16.99 -29.79 9.71
CA GLY A 413 17.09 -30.36 11.03
C GLY A 413 18.34 -31.21 11.21
N TYR A 414 18.80 -31.32 12.45
CA TYR A 414 19.96 -32.09 12.82
C TYR A 414 19.91 -32.54 14.28
N ILE A 415 20.63 -33.62 14.57
CA ILE A 415 20.86 -34.08 15.94
C ILE A 415 22.02 -33.28 16.52
N LYS A 416 21.77 -32.59 17.62
CA LYS A 416 22.78 -31.78 18.33
C LYS A 416 23.57 -32.62 19.33
N SER A 417 22.92 -33.56 20.01
CA SER A 417 23.60 -34.54 20.86
C SER A 417 22.70 -35.76 21.08
N PHE A 418 23.31 -36.91 21.36
CA PHE A 418 22.59 -38.14 21.71
C PHE A 418 23.44 -39.01 22.63
N LYS A 419 22.80 -39.93 23.35
CA LYS A 419 23.41 -40.91 24.25
C LYS A 419 22.57 -42.17 24.23
N ASN A 420 23.25 -43.33 24.13
CA ASN A 420 22.64 -44.66 24.11
C ASN A 420 21.59 -44.88 23.01
N PHE A 421 21.71 -44.13 21.91
CA PHE A 421 20.99 -44.33 20.66
C PHE A 421 22.01 -44.59 19.53
N ASP A 422 21.60 -45.30 18.47
CA ASP A 422 22.31 -45.21 17.20
C ASP A 422 22.00 -43.87 16.54
N GLY A 423 22.94 -42.92 16.68
CA GLY A 423 22.79 -41.59 16.10
C GLY A 423 22.65 -41.59 14.58
N LYS A 424 23.11 -42.63 13.87
CA LYS A 424 22.96 -42.74 12.42
C LYS A 424 21.52 -43.06 12.04
N GLU A 425 20.89 -44.01 12.74
CA GLU A 425 19.48 -44.38 12.48
C GLU A 425 18.55 -43.20 12.76
N ILE A 426 18.71 -42.52 13.91
CA ILE A 426 17.90 -41.32 14.21
C ILE A 426 18.14 -40.21 13.19
N ALA A 427 19.38 -40.05 12.72
CA ALA A 427 19.69 -39.03 11.71
C ALA A 427 19.02 -39.34 10.37
N ASP A 428 18.97 -40.61 9.98
CA ASP A 428 18.31 -41.03 8.75
C ASP A 428 16.78 -40.94 8.87
N ASP A 429 16.22 -41.24 10.04
CA ASP A 429 14.80 -41.01 10.35
C ASP A 429 14.43 -39.53 10.29
N LEU A 430 15.24 -38.67 10.89
CA LEU A 430 15.03 -37.22 10.83
C LEU A 430 15.09 -36.71 9.39
N LYS A 431 16.06 -37.18 8.58
CA LYS A 431 16.12 -36.85 7.15
C LYS A 431 14.89 -37.34 6.39
N GLN A 432 14.42 -38.55 6.68
CA GLN A 432 13.22 -39.09 6.05
C GLN A 432 11.99 -38.26 6.42
N ALA A 433 11.85 -37.90 7.70
CA ALA A 433 10.77 -37.05 8.16
C ALA A 433 10.83 -35.65 7.52
N ILE A 434 12.01 -35.03 7.43
CA ILE A 434 12.22 -33.75 6.71
C ILE A 434 11.79 -33.86 5.23
N ARG A 435 12.23 -34.91 4.53
CA ARG A 435 11.85 -35.15 3.13
C ARG A 435 10.35 -35.33 2.98
N LYS A 436 9.77 -36.19 3.83
CA LYS A 436 8.33 -36.44 3.85
C LYS A 436 7.55 -35.15 4.10
N THR A 437 7.97 -34.33 5.06
CA THR A 437 7.37 -33.01 5.28
C THR A 437 7.47 -32.16 4.02
N LYS A 438 8.64 -32.03 3.41
CA LYS A 438 8.78 -31.23 2.17
C LYS A 438 7.85 -31.73 1.06
N ASP A 439 7.84 -33.04 0.82
CA ASP A 439 7.14 -33.67 -0.31
C ASP A 439 5.62 -33.73 -0.09
N GLU A 440 5.14 -33.85 1.14
CA GLU A 440 3.72 -33.92 1.47
C GLU A 440 3.12 -32.54 1.80
N PHE A 441 3.86 -31.68 2.50
CA PHE A 441 3.36 -30.38 2.96
C PHE A 441 3.14 -29.40 1.81
N LEU A 442 4.15 -29.18 0.96
CA LEU A 442 4.10 -28.17 -0.08
C LEU A 442 2.90 -28.36 -1.02
N PRO A 443 2.60 -29.58 -1.50
CA PRO A 443 1.40 -29.82 -2.30
C PRO A 443 0.09 -29.56 -1.55
N VAL A 444 -0.01 -29.96 -0.27
CA VAL A 444 -1.21 -29.76 0.55
C VAL A 444 -1.44 -28.27 0.80
N PHE A 445 -0.40 -27.54 1.17
CA PHE A 445 -0.48 -26.09 1.37
C PHE A 445 -0.88 -25.37 0.08
N ARG A 446 -0.22 -25.68 -1.06
CA ARG A 446 -0.52 -25.06 -2.36
C ARG A 446 -1.92 -25.38 -2.87
N LYS A 447 -2.43 -26.60 -2.64
CA LYS A 447 -3.76 -27.02 -3.12
C LYS A 447 -4.91 -26.62 -2.17
N GLY A 448 -4.65 -26.56 -0.87
CA GLY A 448 -5.68 -26.33 0.15
C GLY A 448 -5.61 -24.93 0.77
N CYS A 449 -4.47 -24.58 1.35
CA CYS A 449 -4.31 -23.35 2.14
C CYS A 449 -4.21 -22.11 1.26
N LEU A 450 -3.37 -22.12 0.23
CA LEU A 450 -3.13 -20.94 -0.60
C LEU A 450 -4.38 -20.44 -1.34
N PRO A 451 -5.24 -21.31 -1.92
CA PRO A 451 -6.49 -20.86 -2.54
C PRO A 451 -7.48 -20.33 -1.51
N ARG A 452 -7.51 -20.92 -0.30
CA ARG A 452 -8.36 -20.42 0.79
C ARG A 452 -7.88 -19.04 1.26
N LEU A 453 -6.58 -18.88 1.46
CA LEU A 453 -5.98 -17.59 1.82
C LEU A 453 -6.34 -16.56 0.75
N ASN A 454 -6.07 -16.83 -0.54
CA ASN A 454 -6.46 -15.94 -1.64
C ASN A 454 -7.97 -15.63 -1.67
N LYS A 455 -8.83 -16.60 -1.38
CA LYS A 455 -10.28 -16.39 -1.29
C LYS A 455 -10.66 -15.50 -0.11
N ASP A 456 -10.04 -15.70 1.05
CA ASP A 456 -10.28 -14.90 2.24
C ASP A 456 -9.76 -13.47 2.04
N ILE A 457 -8.58 -13.31 1.42
CA ILE A 457 -8.05 -12.03 0.95
C ILE A 457 -9.08 -11.36 0.03
N ALA A 458 -9.52 -12.05 -1.03
CA ALA A 458 -10.46 -11.49 -1.99
C ALA A 458 -11.82 -11.14 -1.35
N ARG A 459 -12.35 -11.97 -0.44
CA ARG A 459 -13.68 -11.74 0.15
C ARG A 459 -13.72 -10.52 1.07
N VAL A 460 -12.67 -10.33 1.86
CA VAL A 460 -12.70 -9.38 2.98
C VAL A 460 -12.00 -8.05 2.60
N HIS A 461 -11.18 -8.05 1.55
CA HIS A 461 -10.18 -6.99 1.32
C HIS A 461 -10.21 -6.42 -0.09
N GLN A 462 -11.41 -6.08 -0.55
CA GLN A 462 -11.60 -5.34 -1.77
C GLN A 462 -12.26 -4.01 -1.41
N PHE A 463 -11.47 -2.94 -1.42
CA PHE A 463 -12.03 -1.59 -1.36
C PHE A 463 -11.72 -0.91 -2.68
N ALA A 464 -12.72 -0.17 -3.19
CA ALA A 464 -12.48 0.67 -4.34
C ALA A 464 -11.83 1.97 -3.86
N LEU A 465 -10.76 2.36 -4.52
CA LEU A 465 -10.01 3.57 -4.25
C LEU A 465 -10.89 4.82 -4.46
N PRO A 466 -10.62 5.91 -3.73
CA PRO A 466 -11.39 7.14 -3.87
C PRO A 466 -11.14 7.76 -5.26
N GLY A 467 -12.22 7.91 -6.06
CA GLY A 467 -12.16 8.51 -7.41
C GLY A 467 -12.48 7.55 -8.57
N HIS A 468 -12.96 6.33 -8.27
CA HIS A 468 -13.52 5.42 -9.29
C HIS A 468 -14.49 6.15 -10.25
N GLY A 469 -14.41 5.85 -11.54
CA GLY A 469 -15.18 6.50 -12.61
C GLY A 469 -14.51 7.76 -13.20
N THR A 470 -13.54 8.37 -12.50
CA THR A 470 -12.74 9.48 -13.05
C THR A 470 -11.35 9.03 -13.51
N PHE A 471 -10.74 8.10 -12.76
CA PHE A 471 -9.41 7.58 -13.02
C PHE A 471 -9.40 6.07 -13.18
N LEU A 472 -8.55 5.59 -14.09
CA LEU A 472 -8.00 4.24 -14.06
C LEU A 472 -6.84 4.21 -13.07
N TYR A 473 -6.79 3.17 -12.26
CA TYR A 473 -5.76 2.96 -11.27
C TYR A 473 -4.80 1.88 -11.73
N LYS A 474 -3.50 2.11 -11.55
CA LYS A 474 -2.47 1.20 -12.05
C LYS A 474 -1.32 1.08 -11.07
N ASN A 475 -0.55 0.01 -11.22
CA ASN A 475 0.77 -0.16 -10.60
C ASN A 475 0.80 0.21 -9.10
N PRO A 476 0.00 -0.46 -8.25
CA PRO A 476 0.14 -0.25 -6.80
C PRO A 476 1.57 -0.60 -6.40
N ILE A 477 2.24 0.31 -5.71
CA ILE A 477 3.65 0.21 -5.35
C ILE A 477 3.79 0.59 -3.89
N TRP A 478 4.59 -0.15 -3.14
CA TRP A 478 4.96 0.24 -1.80
C TRP A 478 6.20 1.14 -1.81
N GLY A 479 6.12 2.28 -1.12
CA GLY A 479 7.28 3.11 -0.85
C GLY A 479 8.18 2.49 0.21
N ILE A 480 9.42 2.97 0.31
CA ILE A 480 10.40 2.50 1.32
C ILE A 480 9.93 2.72 2.78
N HIS A 481 8.93 3.57 2.96
CA HIS A 481 8.31 3.88 4.25
C HIS A 481 7.01 3.09 4.51
N GLY A 482 6.69 2.10 3.67
CA GLY A 482 5.50 1.29 3.80
C GLY A 482 4.20 1.98 3.41
N ASP A 483 4.25 3.19 2.85
CA ASP A 483 3.12 3.86 2.22
C ASP A 483 2.75 3.16 0.90
N LEU A 484 1.46 3.07 0.57
CA LEU A 484 1.01 2.56 -0.72
C LEU A 484 0.81 3.72 -1.71
N LEU A 485 1.44 3.65 -2.86
CA LEU A 485 1.29 4.57 -3.98
C LEU A 485 0.58 3.85 -5.13
N VAL A 486 -0.34 4.51 -5.80
CA VAL A 486 -1.09 3.96 -6.94
C VAL A 486 -1.11 5.00 -8.06
N ASP A 487 -0.66 4.62 -9.25
CA ASP A 487 -0.72 5.49 -10.42
C ASP A 487 -2.18 5.77 -10.82
N LEU A 488 -2.43 7.01 -11.23
CA LEU A 488 -3.70 7.46 -11.76
C LEU A 488 -3.54 7.78 -13.25
N LYS A 489 -4.54 7.38 -14.02
CA LYS A 489 -4.68 7.73 -15.43
C LYS A 489 -6.10 8.22 -15.68
N TYR A 490 -6.27 9.37 -16.31
CA TYR A 490 -7.61 9.87 -16.63
C TYR A 490 -8.32 8.91 -17.59
N LEU A 491 -9.58 8.59 -17.27
CA LEU A 491 -10.50 7.96 -18.22
C LEU A 491 -10.83 9.01 -19.29
N GLN A 492 -10.43 8.72 -20.53
CA GLN A 492 -10.65 9.60 -21.68
C GLN A 492 -12.02 9.41 -22.31
#